data_AF-A0A1Y4AMU4-F1
#
_entry.id   AF-A0A1Y4AMU4-F1
#
_cell.length_a   1.000
_cell.length_b   1.000
_cell.length_c   1.000
_cell.angle_alpha   90.00
_cell.angle_beta   90.00
_cell.angle_gamma   90.00
#
_symmetry.space_group_name_H-M   'P 1'
#
loop_
_entity.id
_entity.type
_entity.pdbx_description
1 polymer ?
#
loop_
_entity_poly.entity_id
_entity_poly.type
_entity_poly.pdbx_seq_one_letter_code
_entity_poly.pdbx_strand_id
1 'polypeptide(L)'
;MKRMKRMLAATGLLLLTTACGSGTTTRLSGTIAEVGDRRIVVQPATGEEPRTFTTDLDAADAARALLPGAPVAVEYHGSYCDGIEATRIETDTTYMEAVGRWTVPDPIAPDSVMGIELQCGGEARSLRMATLSYRGWTLTGERGRILLLGESIGNGQTIPFSEKGLIARSADGRLTLVVDGSNLRYVKEE
;
A
#
# COMPACT_ATOMS: atom_id res chain seq x y z
N MET A 1 -9.28 -42.51 56.10
CA MET A 1 -8.64 -41.33 56.73
C MET A 1 -8.00 -40.53 55.60
N LYS A 2 -8.27 -39.27 55.26
CA LYS A 2 -8.96 -38.14 55.87
C LYS A 2 -9.56 -37.35 54.68
N ARG A 3 -10.89 -37.32 54.53
CA ARG A 3 -11.58 -36.53 53.49
C ARG A 3 -11.48 -35.06 53.88
N MET A 4 -10.84 -34.24 53.04
CA MET A 4 -10.78 -32.81 53.26
C MET A 4 -11.86 -32.13 52.41
N LYS A 5 -12.90 -31.61 53.08
CA LYS A 5 -13.85 -30.63 52.57
C LYS A 5 -13.19 -29.24 52.55
N ARG A 6 -13.58 -28.40 51.59
CA ARG A 6 -13.61 -26.90 51.51
C ARG A 6 -13.34 -26.52 50.05
N MET A 7 -13.97 -25.56 49.38
CA MET A 7 -14.99 -24.56 49.72
C MET A 7 -15.51 -24.01 48.37
N LEU A 8 -16.76 -23.54 48.35
CA LEU A 8 -17.35 -22.77 47.24
C LEU A 8 -16.52 -21.52 46.89
N ALA A 9 -16.41 -21.23 45.60
CA ALA A 9 -16.39 -19.85 45.07
C ALA A 9 -17.06 -19.86 43.69
N ALA A 10 -18.36 -19.58 43.67
CA ALA A 10 -19.11 -19.33 42.45
C ALA A 10 -18.79 -17.89 42.00
N THR A 11 -17.75 -17.72 41.20
CA THR A 11 -17.50 -16.46 40.52
C THR A 11 -18.39 -16.41 39.28
N GLY A 12 -19.58 -15.85 39.45
CA GLY A 12 -20.42 -15.43 38.32
C GLY A 12 -19.66 -14.35 37.55
N LEU A 13 -19.03 -14.73 36.45
CA LEU A 13 -18.49 -13.77 35.50
C LEU A 13 -19.67 -13.28 34.66
N LEU A 14 -20.04 -12.03 34.91
CA LEU A 14 -20.99 -11.24 34.13
C LEU A 14 -20.69 -11.43 32.64
N LEU A 15 -21.60 -12.10 31.93
CA LEU A 15 -21.68 -12.00 30.48
C LEU A 15 -22.02 -10.54 30.17
N LEU A 16 -21.02 -9.76 29.75
CA LEU A 16 -21.24 -8.48 29.11
C LEU A 16 -21.94 -8.79 27.79
N THR A 17 -23.27 -8.78 27.79
CA THR A 17 -24.04 -8.69 26.56
C THR A 17 -23.80 -7.30 26.01
N THR A 18 -22.82 -7.17 25.13
CA THR A 18 -22.69 -5.98 24.27
C THR A 18 -23.97 -5.89 23.47
N ALA A 19 -24.83 -4.96 23.90
CA ALA A 19 -26.02 -4.58 23.16
C ALA A 19 -25.57 -4.19 21.74
N CYS A 20 -26.09 -4.90 20.74
CA CYS A 20 -25.99 -4.51 19.34
C CYS A 20 -26.69 -3.17 19.15
N GLY A 21 -25.97 -2.08 19.41
CA GLY A 21 -26.33 -0.76 18.94
C GLY A 21 -25.98 -0.68 17.47
N SER A 22 -26.98 -0.43 16.63
CA SER A 22 -26.89 -0.15 15.19
C SER A 22 -26.20 1.20 14.88
N GLY A 23 -25.15 1.57 15.63
CA GLY A 23 -24.47 2.88 15.55
C GLY A 23 -22.96 2.85 15.74
N THR A 24 -22.31 1.69 15.84
CA THR A 24 -20.85 1.63 15.92
C THR A 24 -20.24 1.79 14.54
N THR A 25 -19.51 2.88 14.31
CA THR A 25 -18.62 2.99 13.14
C THR A 25 -17.39 2.13 13.40
N THR A 26 -17.11 1.21 12.47
CA THR A 26 -15.94 0.35 12.48
C THR A 26 -15.00 0.81 11.39
N ARG A 27 -13.69 0.78 11.67
CA ARG A 27 -12.64 1.18 10.74
C ARG A 27 -11.68 0.02 10.50
N LEU A 28 -11.40 -0.25 9.23
CA LEU A 28 -10.46 -1.27 8.78
C LEU A 28 -9.36 -0.61 7.95
N SER A 29 -8.10 -0.87 8.31
CA SER A 29 -6.94 -0.45 7.53
C SER A 29 -6.32 -1.63 6.79
N GLY A 30 -5.82 -1.39 5.59
CA GLY A 30 -5.21 -2.42 4.75
C GLY A 30 -4.61 -1.85 3.46
N THR A 31 -4.46 -2.72 2.47
CA THR A 31 -4.10 -2.35 1.10
C THR A 31 -5.20 -2.74 0.14
N ILE A 32 -5.40 -1.95 -0.91
CA ILE A 32 -6.35 -2.27 -1.98
C ILE A 32 -5.79 -3.46 -2.76
N ALA A 33 -6.51 -4.58 -2.77
CA ALA A 33 -6.16 -5.76 -3.56
C ALA A 33 -6.76 -5.67 -4.98
N GLU A 34 -8.01 -5.22 -5.09
CA GLU A 34 -8.75 -5.12 -6.35
C GLU A 34 -9.69 -3.91 -6.30
N VAL A 35 -9.87 -3.27 -7.46
CA VAL A 35 -10.90 -2.25 -7.68
C VAL A 35 -11.79 -2.74 -8.80
N GLY A 36 -13.10 -2.83 -8.54
CA GLY A 36 -14.12 -3.21 -9.50
C GLY A 36 -15.21 -2.15 -9.61
N ASP A 37 -16.25 -2.43 -10.39
CA ASP A 37 -17.39 -1.52 -10.50
C ASP A 37 -18.13 -1.42 -9.15
N ARG A 38 -18.16 -0.22 -8.57
CA ARG A 38 -18.78 0.10 -7.27
C ARG A 38 -18.33 -0.82 -6.12
N ARG A 39 -17.15 -1.42 -6.23
CA ARG A 39 -16.60 -2.32 -5.22
C ARG A 39 -15.09 -2.21 -5.09
N ILE A 40 -14.59 -2.47 -3.88
CA ILE A 40 -13.17 -2.69 -3.63
C ILE A 40 -12.96 -3.94 -2.79
N VAL A 41 -11.83 -4.60 -3.01
CA VAL A 41 -11.33 -5.67 -2.16
C VAL A 41 -10.12 -5.14 -1.40
N VAL A 42 -10.13 -5.26 -0.09
CA VAL A 42 -9.07 -4.78 0.80
C VAL A 42 -8.42 -5.98 1.49
N GLN A 43 -7.10 -6.08 1.38
CA GLN A 43 -6.29 -6.99 2.17
C GLN A 43 -6.04 -6.33 3.55
N PRO A 44 -6.60 -6.84 4.66
CA PRO A 44 -6.43 -6.23 5.97
C PRO A 44 -4.96 -6.25 6.42
N ALA A 45 -4.52 -5.18 7.09
CA ALA A 45 -3.16 -5.08 7.63
C ALA A 45 -2.86 -6.12 8.73
N THR A 46 -3.90 -6.73 9.32
CA THR A 46 -3.80 -7.82 10.30
C THR A 46 -3.41 -9.16 9.67
N GLY A 47 -3.39 -9.27 8.34
CA GLY A 47 -3.10 -10.51 7.62
C GLY A 47 -4.30 -11.48 7.52
N GLU A 48 -5.50 -11.00 7.86
CA GLU A 48 -6.75 -11.74 7.65
C GLU A 48 -7.10 -11.90 6.16
N GLU A 49 -8.10 -12.71 5.86
CA GLU A 49 -8.61 -12.87 4.49
C GLU A 49 -9.05 -11.52 3.88
N PRO A 50 -8.92 -11.35 2.54
CA PRO A 50 -9.42 -10.17 1.84
C PRO A 50 -10.90 -9.90 2.12
N ARG A 51 -11.25 -8.62 2.25
CA ARG A 51 -12.61 -8.16 2.55
C ARG A 51 -13.18 -7.32 1.41
N THR A 52 -14.41 -7.60 1.02
CA THR A 52 -15.12 -6.88 -0.05
C THR A 52 -15.99 -5.79 0.54
N PHE A 53 -15.89 -4.59 -0.03
CA PHE A 53 -16.74 -3.45 0.30
C PHE A 53 -17.42 -2.93 -0.96
N THR A 54 -18.68 -2.52 -0.82
CA THR A 54 -19.36 -1.73 -1.85
C THR A 54 -19.12 -0.24 -1.60
N THR A 55 -19.11 0.55 -2.67
CA THR A 55 -18.91 2.00 -2.61
C THR A 55 -19.87 2.71 -3.54
N ASP A 56 -20.23 3.94 -3.19
CA ASP A 56 -21.04 4.82 -4.01
C ASP A 56 -20.25 5.52 -5.12
N LEU A 57 -18.91 5.51 -5.05
CA LEU A 57 -18.02 6.03 -6.08
C LEU A 57 -18.35 5.42 -7.44
N ASP A 58 -18.43 6.28 -8.47
CA ASP A 58 -18.52 5.81 -9.84
C ASP A 58 -17.17 5.25 -10.31
N ALA A 59 -17.19 4.53 -11.44
CA ALA A 59 -16.00 3.88 -11.98
C ALA A 59 -14.88 4.87 -12.34
N ALA A 60 -15.20 6.11 -12.74
CA ALA A 60 -14.20 7.10 -13.12
C ALA A 60 -13.51 7.71 -11.90
N ASP A 61 -14.26 7.99 -10.84
CA ASP A 61 -13.73 8.50 -9.58
C ASP A 61 -12.96 7.41 -8.83
N ALA A 62 -13.46 6.17 -8.82
CA ALA A 62 -12.74 5.02 -8.28
C ALA A 62 -11.41 4.81 -9.01
N ALA A 63 -11.38 4.87 -10.35
CA ALA A 63 -10.14 4.71 -11.12
C ALA A 63 -9.11 5.81 -10.87
N ARG A 64 -9.54 7.01 -10.46
CA ARG A 64 -8.64 8.13 -10.12
C ARG A 64 -8.12 8.05 -8.70
N ALA A 65 -8.96 7.61 -7.77
CA ALA A 65 -8.64 7.66 -6.35
C ALA A 65 -8.07 6.34 -5.81
N LEU A 66 -8.47 5.20 -6.37
CA LEU A 66 -8.24 3.88 -5.79
C LEU A 66 -7.34 3.06 -6.72
N LEU A 67 -6.14 2.75 -6.24
CA LEU A 67 -5.15 1.98 -6.98
C LEU A 67 -4.81 0.69 -6.23
N PRO A 68 -4.76 -0.48 -6.90
CA PRO A 68 -4.25 -1.69 -6.30
C PRO A 68 -2.85 -1.47 -5.71
N GLY A 69 -2.62 -2.01 -4.51
CA GLY A 69 -1.42 -1.81 -3.70
C GLY A 69 -1.42 -0.56 -2.83
N ALA A 70 -2.33 0.41 -3.07
CA ALA A 70 -2.38 1.62 -2.25
C ALA A 70 -2.88 1.30 -0.82
N PRO A 71 -2.28 1.93 0.21
CA PRO A 71 -2.84 1.91 1.55
C PRO A 71 -4.24 2.53 1.56
N VAL A 72 -5.15 1.91 2.32
CA VAL A 72 -6.54 2.34 2.44
C VAL A 72 -7.05 2.17 3.86
N ALA A 73 -7.91 3.08 4.29
CA ALA A 73 -8.77 2.90 5.44
C ALA A 73 -10.23 2.98 5.01
N VAL A 74 -11.02 1.98 5.40
CA VAL A 74 -12.44 1.86 5.08
C VAL A 74 -13.24 1.94 6.37
N GLU A 75 -14.22 2.83 6.42
CA GLU A 75 -15.20 2.92 7.50
C GLU A 75 -16.54 2.32 7.05
N TYR A 76 -17.21 1.64 7.98
CA TYR A 76 -18.51 1.01 7.76
C TYR A 76 -19.27 0.88 9.09
N HIS A 77 -20.56 0.58 9.05
CA HIS A 77 -21.38 0.47 10.26
C HIS A 77 -21.50 -0.99 10.75
N GLY A 78 -21.23 -1.20 12.04
CA GLY A 78 -21.40 -2.49 12.70
C GLY A 78 -20.28 -3.49 12.42
N SER A 79 -20.62 -4.78 12.48
CA SER A 79 -19.70 -5.88 12.21
C SER A 79 -19.57 -6.12 10.70
N TYR A 80 -18.40 -6.57 10.26
CA TYR A 80 -18.17 -6.86 8.85
C TYR A 80 -19.07 -8.01 8.36
N CYS A 81 -19.65 -7.81 7.19
CA CYS A 81 -20.20 -8.87 6.33
C CYS A 81 -19.72 -8.63 4.90
N ASP A 82 -19.64 -9.69 4.10
CA ASP A 82 -19.15 -9.59 2.72
C ASP A 82 -20.03 -8.65 1.88
N GLY A 83 -19.38 -7.71 1.18
CA GLY A 83 -20.07 -6.71 0.37
C GLY A 83 -20.70 -5.56 1.16
N ILE A 84 -20.39 -5.42 2.46
CA ILE A 84 -20.89 -4.30 3.27
C ILE A 84 -20.53 -2.94 2.64
N GLU A 85 -21.46 -1.99 2.75
CA GLU A 85 -21.26 -0.65 2.23
C GLU A 85 -20.23 0.13 3.05
N ALA A 86 -19.21 0.64 2.36
CA ALA A 86 -18.27 1.59 2.92
C ALA A 86 -18.96 2.95 3.07
N THR A 87 -18.96 3.49 4.27
CA THR A 87 -19.45 4.86 4.54
C THR A 87 -18.37 5.89 4.25
N ARG A 88 -17.09 5.49 4.28
CA ARG A 88 -15.95 6.33 3.91
C ARG A 88 -14.78 5.47 3.45
N ILE A 89 -14.10 5.93 2.40
CA ILE A 89 -12.85 5.34 1.90
C ILE A 89 -11.79 6.44 1.91
N GLU A 90 -10.70 6.21 2.63
CA GLU A 90 -9.56 7.13 2.70
C GLU A 90 -8.32 6.46 2.12
N THR A 91 -7.62 7.16 1.24
CA THR A 91 -6.34 6.75 0.66
C THR A 91 -5.41 7.95 0.52
N ASP A 92 -4.11 7.70 0.62
CA ASP A 92 -3.07 8.72 0.47
C ASP A 92 -2.72 8.89 -1.01
N THR A 93 -2.76 10.14 -1.49
CA THR A 93 -2.34 10.50 -2.85
C THR A 93 -0.88 10.16 -3.16
N THR A 94 -0.04 9.93 -2.14
CA THR A 94 1.36 9.53 -2.29
C THR A 94 1.51 8.28 -3.18
N TYR A 95 0.60 7.30 -3.09
CA TYR A 95 0.68 6.11 -3.95
C TYR A 95 0.45 6.45 -5.43
N MET A 96 -0.56 7.27 -5.70
CA MET A 96 -0.85 7.79 -7.05
C MET A 96 0.30 8.68 -7.58
N GLU A 97 0.87 9.53 -6.73
CA GLU A 97 2.04 10.34 -7.07
C GLU A 97 3.26 9.46 -7.37
N ALA A 98 3.39 8.29 -6.72
CA ALA A 98 4.48 7.35 -6.93
C ALA A 98 4.36 6.53 -8.22
N VAL A 99 3.17 5.99 -8.52
CA VAL A 99 2.95 5.18 -9.72
C VAL A 99 3.26 5.98 -10.98
N GLY A 100 4.06 5.42 -11.87
CA GLY A 100 4.48 6.04 -13.12
C GLY A 100 5.96 5.80 -13.44
N ARG A 101 6.42 6.46 -14.50
CA ARG A 101 7.79 6.34 -15.01
C ARG A 101 8.62 7.49 -14.48
N TRP A 102 9.79 7.16 -13.96
CA TRP A 102 10.74 8.09 -13.34
C TRP A 102 12.04 8.03 -14.11
N THR A 103 12.39 9.10 -14.81
CA THR A 103 13.50 9.06 -15.77
C THR A 103 14.52 10.17 -15.59
N VAL A 104 15.73 9.88 -16.06
CA VAL A 104 16.85 10.81 -16.22
C VAL A 104 17.47 10.62 -17.60
N PRO A 105 18.21 11.60 -18.15
CA PRO A 105 19.02 11.38 -19.34
C PRO A 105 19.95 10.18 -19.15
N ASP A 106 20.04 9.34 -20.18
CA ASP A 106 20.96 8.20 -20.17
C ASP A 106 22.41 8.71 -20.30
N PRO A 107 23.31 8.39 -19.34
CA PRO A 107 24.68 8.89 -19.35
C PRO A 107 25.52 8.35 -20.53
N ILE A 108 25.10 7.24 -21.14
CA ILE A 108 25.76 6.62 -22.30
C ILE A 108 25.14 7.11 -23.61
N ALA A 109 23.83 7.39 -23.61
CA ALA A 109 23.10 7.89 -24.78
C ALA A 109 22.24 9.10 -24.41
N PRO A 110 22.79 10.33 -24.35
CA PRO A 110 22.10 11.51 -23.81
C PRO A 110 20.78 11.90 -24.50
N ASP A 111 20.57 11.47 -25.75
CA ASP A 111 19.32 11.65 -26.50
C ASP A 111 18.23 10.63 -26.08
N SER A 112 18.54 9.74 -25.15
CA SER A 112 17.66 8.73 -24.56
C SER A 112 17.56 8.92 -23.04
N VAL A 113 16.64 8.19 -22.43
CA VAL A 113 16.42 8.23 -20.98
C VAL A 113 16.62 6.86 -20.34
N MET A 114 17.03 6.81 -19.07
CA MET A 114 16.97 5.61 -18.25
C MET A 114 16.18 5.89 -16.99
N GLY A 115 15.75 4.86 -16.27
CA GLY A 115 14.86 5.09 -15.14
C GLY A 115 14.23 3.88 -14.50
N ILE A 116 13.17 4.16 -13.74
CA ILE A 116 12.41 3.19 -12.95
C ILE A 116 10.93 3.43 -13.24
N GLU A 117 10.19 2.37 -13.54
CA GLU A 117 8.74 2.39 -13.65
C GLU A 117 8.14 1.75 -12.41
N LEU A 118 7.37 2.52 -11.64
CA LEU A 118 6.62 2.05 -10.47
C LEU A 118 5.18 1.78 -10.90
N GLN A 119 4.71 0.55 -10.70
CA GLN A 119 3.39 0.11 -11.15
C GLN A 119 2.47 -0.14 -9.95
N CYS A 120 1.16 -0.15 -10.20
CA CYS A 120 0.18 -0.58 -9.21
C CYS A 120 0.48 -2.00 -8.73
N GLY A 121 0.04 -2.33 -7.52
CA GLY A 121 0.33 -3.63 -6.88
C GLY A 121 1.75 -3.74 -6.31
N GLY A 122 2.57 -2.70 -6.40
CA GLY A 122 3.93 -2.70 -5.85
C GLY A 122 4.97 -3.33 -6.77
N GLU A 123 4.66 -3.55 -8.04
CA GLU A 123 5.64 -4.00 -9.04
C GLU A 123 6.50 -2.83 -9.53
N ALA A 124 7.77 -3.09 -9.82
CA ALA A 124 8.67 -2.11 -10.43
C ALA A 124 9.43 -2.72 -11.61
N ARG A 125 9.83 -1.88 -12.57
CA ARG A 125 10.66 -2.27 -13.71
C ARG A 125 11.76 -1.25 -13.98
N SER A 126 12.94 -1.72 -14.30
CA SER A 126 13.99 -0.86 -14.85
C SER A 126 13.70 -0.43 -16.30
N LEU A 127 14.07 0.80 -16.62
CA LEU A 127 13.98 1.37 -17.96
C LEU A 127 15.40 1.62 -18.48
N ARG A 128 15.81 0.85 -19.50
CA ARG A 128 17.14 0.98 -20.15
C ARG A 128 18.31 0.90 -19.16
N MET A 129 18.23 0.00 -18.19
CA MET A 129 19.32 -0.29 -17.26
C MET A 129 19.74 -1.75 -17.40
N ALA A 130 21.03 -2.01 -17.60
CA ALA A 130 21.54 -3.38 -17.76
C ALA A 130 21.84 -4.05 -16.41
N THR A 131 22.38 -3.30 -15.45
CA THR A 131 22.89 -3.86 -14.19
C THR A 131 21.85 -3.84 -13.08
N LEU A 132 21.07 -2.77 -12.96
CA LEU A 132 20.06 -2.67 -11.90
C LEU A 132 18.71 -3.11 -12.46
N SER A 133 18.17 -4.20 -11.92
CA SER A 133 16.86 -4.75 -12.24
C SER A 133 15.90 -4.52 -11.06
N TYR A 134 15.20 -3.39 -11.04
CA TYR A 134 14.11 -3.14 -10.09
C TYR A 134 12.95 -4.09 -10.37
N ARG A 135 12.35 -4.62 -9.31
CA ARG A 135 11.28 -5.64 -9.36
C ARG A 135 10.08 -5.31 -8.51
N GLY A 136 10.26 -4.53 -7.44
CA GLY A 136 9.15 -4.16 -6.57
C GLY A 136 9.39 -2.84 -5.85
N TRP A 137 8.32 -2.30 -5.30
CA TRP A 137 8.34 -1.12 -4.47
C TRP A 137 7.19 -1.12 -3.46
N THR A 138 7.35 -0.36 -2.37
CA THR A 138 6.27 -0.11 -1.42
C THR A 138 6.45 1.23 -0.73
N LEU A 139 5.37 1.83 -0.22
CA LEU A 139 5.43 2.97 0.68
C LEU A 139 5.93 2.53 2.06
N THR A 140 6.76 3.35 2.70
CA THR A 140 7.32 3.03 4.02
C THR A 140 6.49 3.58 5.19
N GLY A 141 5.39 4.28 4.90
CA GLY A 141 4.56 4.98 5.88
C GLY A 141 5.04 6.40 6.22
N GLU A 142 6.31 6.73 5.93
CA GLU A 142 6.78 8.12 5.92
C GLU A 142 6.39 8.77 4.58
N ARG A 143 5.90 10.01 4.65
CA ARG A 143 5.39 10.74 3.47
C ARG A 143 6.45 10.79 2.36
N GLY A 144 6.06 10.33 1.18
CA GLY A 144 6.92 10.28 -0.01
C GLY A 144 8.05 9.26 0.05
N ARG A 145 8.26 8.53 1.17
CA ARG A 145 9.34 7.54 1.25
C ARG A 145 8.90 6.18 0.79
N ILE A 146 9.70 5.62 -0.10
CA ILE A 146 9.49 4.29 -0.68
C ILE A 146 10.66 3.37 -0.36
N LEU A 147 10.38 2.07 -0.38
CA LEU A 147 11.38 1.01 -0.45
C LEU A 147 11.36 0.44 -1.86
N LEU A 148 12.51 0.41 -2.53
CA LEU A 148 12.71 -0.23 -3.81
C LEU A 148 13.39 -1.58 -3.58
N LEU A 149 12.95 -2.59 -4.33
CA LEU A 149 13.47 -3.94 -4.31
C LEU A 149 13.94 -4.32 -5.71
N GLY A 150 15.06 -5.02 -5.80
CA GLY A 150 15.59 -5.43 -7.08
C GLY A 150 16.81 -6.33 -6.98
N GLU A 151 17.47 -6.51 -8.12
CA GLU A 151 18.68 -7.31 -8.27
C GLU A 151 19.73 -6.53 -9.03
N SER A 152 20.97 -6.60 -8.55
CA SER A 152 22.17 -6.15 -9.26
C SER A 152 22.74 -7.33 -10.06
N ILE A 153 22.81 -7.17 -11.38
CA ILE A 153 23.21 -8.19 -12.35
C ILE A 153 24.52 -7.74 -12.99
N GLY A 154 25.61 -8.46 -12.75
CA GLY A 154 26.92 -8.12 -13.30
C GLY A 154 27.98 -9.13 -12.89
N ASN A 155 29.07 -9.20 -13.65
CA ASN A 155 30.20 -10.09 -13.38
C ASN A 155 29.80 -11.57 -13.16
N GLY A 156 28.75 -12.03 -13.86
CA GLY A 156 28.22 -13.40 -13.71
C GLY A 156 27.47 -13.65 -12.40
N GLN A 157 27.11 -12.60 -11.66
CA GLN A 157 26.38 -12.68 -10.39
C GLN A 157 25.07 -11.92 -10.46
N THR A 158 24.12 -12.38 -9.65
CA THR A 158 22.84 -11.71 -9.38
C THR A 158 22.73 -11.54 -7.87
N ILE A 159 22.70 -10.30 -7.40
CA ILE A 159 22.70 -9.97 -5.97
C ILE A 159 21.41 -9.18 -5.65
N PRO A 160 20.53 -9.65 -4.76
CA PRO A 160 19.35 -8.91 -4.38
C PRO A 160 19.73 -7.64 -3.59
N PHE A 161 19.00 -6.56 -3.79
CA PHE A 161 19.16 -5.33 -3.04
C PHE A 161 17.82 -4.77 -2.56
N SER A 162 17.93 -3.89 -1.55
CA SER A 162 16.84 -3.03 -1.12
C SER A 162 17.37 -1.61 -0.90
N GLU A 163 16.72 -0.63 -1.50
CA GLU A 163 17.10 0.78 -1.44
C GLU A 163 15.92 1.61 -0.96
N LYS A 164 16.20 2.71 -0.26
CA LYS A 164 15.18 3.69 0.09
C LYS A 164 15.17 4.80 -0.93
N GLY A 165 14.00 5.37 -1.20
CA GLY A 165 13.86 6.53 -2.06
C GLY A 165 12.91 7.56 -1.48
N LEU A 166 13.06 8.81 -1.91
CA LEU A 166 12.17 9.91 -1.59
C LEU A 166 11.54 10.45 -2.86
N ILE A 167 10.21 10.41 -2.89
CA ILE A 167 9.38 11.12 -3.83
C ILE A 167 9.00 12.47 -3.23
N ALA A 168 9.32 13.55 -3.94
CA ALA A 168 9.01 14.89 -3.51
C ALA A 168 8.68 15.78 -4.71
N ARG A 169 7.82 16.77 -4.46
CA ARG A 169 7.52 17.82 -5.42
C ARG A 169 8.61 18.90 -5.36
N SER A 170 9.21 19.21 -6.50
CA SER A 170 10.15 20.33 -6.64
C SER A 170 9.43 21.68 -6.68
N ALA A 171 10.21 22.76 -6.58
CA ALA A 171 9.67 24.13 -6.54
C ALA A 171 8.91 24.53 -7.82
N ASP A 172 9.24 23.92 -8.96
CA ASP A 172 8.56 24.08 -10.25
C ASP A 172 7.31 23.19 -10.39
N GLY A 173 6.93 22.45 -9.34
CA GLY A 173 5.76 21.61 -9.31
C GLY A 173 5.95 20.20 -9.85
N ARG A 174 7.13 19.87 -10.41
CA ARG A 174 7.42 18.52 -10.92
C ARG A 174 7.59 17.52 -9.78
N LEU A 175 7.29 16.26 -10.03
CA LEU A 175 7.59 15.18 -9.09
C LEU A 175 8.99 14.64 -9.37
N THR A 176 9.76 14.43 -8.31
CA THR A 176 11.12 13.87 -8.37
C THR A 176 11.26 12.67 -7.46
N LEU A 177 12.01 11.66 -7.90
CA LEU A 177 12.42 10.50 -7.12
C LEU A 177 13.94 10.55 -6.94
N VAL A 178 14.41 10.50 -5.70
CA VAL A 178 15.82 10.39 -5.34
C VAL A 178 16.03 9.11 -4.55
N VAL A 179 16.93 8.25 -5.01
CA VAL A 179 17.32 7.02 -4.29
C VAL A 179 18.47 7.36 -3.33
N ASP A 180 18.37 6.87 -2.10
CA ASP A 180 19.38 7.13 -1.06
C ASP A 180 20.77 6.69 -1.51
N GLY A 181 21.76 7.58 -1.40
CA GLY A 181 23.13 7.34 -1.85
C GLY A 181 23.36 7.52 -3.36
N SER A 182 22.32 7.77 -4.15
CA SER A 182 22.44 8.13 -5.57
C SER A 182 22.53 9.65 -5.76
N ASN A 183 23.31 10.07 -6.76
CA ASN A 183 23.35 11.46 -7.23
C ASN A 183 22.30 11.73 -8.32
N LEU A 184 21.53 10.72 -8.73
CA LEU A 184 20.50 10.85 -9.75
C LEU A 184 19.20 11.37 -9.13
N ARG A 185 18.61 12.36 -9.80
CA ARG A 185 17.26 12.86 -9.51
C ARG A 185 16.38 12.51 -10.70
N TYR A 186 15.62 11.43 -10.55
CA TYR A 186 14.64 11.04 -11.54
C TYR A 186 13.46 12.00 -11.52
N VAL A 187 12.93 12.27 -12.69
CA VAL A 187 11.77 13.15 -12.86
C VAL A 187 10.62 12.30 -13.39
N LYS A 188 9.42 12.51 -12.84
CA LYS A 188 8.24 11.79 -13.33
C LYS A 188 7.95 12.20 -14.77
N GLU A 189 7.71 11.23 -15.64
CA GLU A 189 7.14 11.45 -16.97
C GLU A 189 5.66 11.85 -16.82
N GLU A 190 5.21 12.78 -17.65
CA GLU A 190 3.81 13.25 -17.69
C GLU A 190 2.89 12.25 -18.39
#